data_AF-A0A8C2BCI3-F1
#
_entry.id   AF-A0A8C2BCI3-F1
#
_cell.length_a   1.000
_cell.length_b   1.000
_cell.length_c   1.000
_cell.angle_alpha   90.00
_cell.angle_beta   90.00
_cell.angle_gamma   90.00
#
_symmetry.space_group_name_H-M   'P 1'
#
loop_
_entity.id
_entity.type
_entity.pdbx_description
1 polymer ?
#
loop_
_entity_poly.entity_id
_entity_poly.type
_entity_poly.pdbx_seq_one_letter_code
_entity_poly.pdbx_strand_id
1 'polypeptide(L)'
;MAIQMKALLLGAAMAAVGCTTIIALVLSLANHQTLDQPYSTQYGIVFDAGSTHTALFLYQWQGSKENNTGIVSQKQSCDVDGDGISSYVQKPPAAGESLKKCLDVAKAAIPEGQQKTTPVYLGATAGMRLLSLQNKSLADSILVEVTKTIQSYPFDFRGARILSGMEEGAYGWITINYLLESLIKVNNNQCF
;
A
#
# COMPACT_ATOMS: atom_id res chain seq x y z
N MET A 1 16.80 -14.77 -70.03
CA MET A 1 17.18 -15.27 -68.68
C MET A 1 17.43 -14.13 -67.68
N ALA A 2 18.26 -13.12 -67.99
CA ALA A 2 18.60 -12.03 -67.06
C ALA A 2 17.42 -11.12 -66.62
N ILE A 3 16.44 -10.87 -67.50
CA ILE A 3 15.29 -9.99 -67.20
C ILE A 3 14.33 -10.63 -66.18
N GLN A 4 14.04 -11.94 -66.34
CA GLN A 4 13.27 -12.75 -65.38
C GLN A 4 13.93 -12.75 -63.99
N MET A 5 15.26 -12.88 -63.95
CA MET A 5 16.01 -12.88 -62.69
C MET A 5 15.98 -11.53 -61.98
N LYS A 6 16.03 -10.40 -62.71
CA LYS A 6 15.87 -9.05 -62.14
C LYS A 6 14.47 -8.82 -61.57
N ALA A 7 13.42 -9.28 -62.27
CA ALA A 7 12.05 -9.17 -61.80
C ALA A 7 11.80 -9.99 -60.52
N LEU A 8 12.38 -11.20 -60.46
CA LEU A 8 12.32 -12.06 -59.26
C LEU A 8 13.04 -11.44 -58.06
N LEU A 9 14.22 -10.86 -58.28
CA LEU A 9 14.98 -10.16 -57.24
C LEU A 9 14.26 -8.90 -56.74
N LEU A 10 13.63 -8.13 -57.63
CA LEU A 10 12.80 -6.98 -57.23
C LEU A 10 11.59 -7.41 -56.40
N GLY A 11 10.90 -8.48 -56.81
CA GLY A 11 9.77 -9.02 -56.07
C GLY A 11 10.16 -9.49 -54.66
N ALA A 12 11.29 -10.20 -54.54
CA ALA A 12 11.82 -10.64 -53.26
C ALA A 12 12.24 -9.45 -52.36
N ALA A 13 12.84 -8.40 -52.94
CA ALA A 13 13.23 -7.20 -52.20
C ALA A 13 12.00 -6.43 -51.68
N MET A 14 10.95 -6.27 -52.50
CA MET A 14 9.71 -5.62 -52.06
C MET A 14 9.00 -6.42 -50.96
N ALA A 15 8.98 -7.74 -51.07
CA ALA A 15 8.43 -8.61 -50.02
C ALA A 15 9.23 -8.50 -48.71
N ALA A 16 10.57 -8.45 -48.79
CA ALA A 16 11.42 -8.29 -47.63
C ALA A 16 11.20 -6.94 -46.92
N VAL A 17 11.07 -5.84 -47.68
CA VAL A 17 10.75 -4.51 -47.13
C VAL A 17 9.34 -4.49 -46.51
N GLY A 18 8.37 -5.16 -47.13
CA GLY A 18 7.04 -5.33 -46.55
C GLY A 18 7.08 -6.07 -45.21
N CYS A 19 7.84 -7.16 -45.11
CA CYS A 19 7.99 -7.91 -43.87
C CYS A 19 8.70 -7.10 -42.78
N THR A 20 9.79 -6.38 -43.11
CA THR A 20 10.52 -5.60 -42.09
C THR A 20 9.70 -4.43 -41.57
N THR A 21 8.90 -3.78 -42.40
CA THR A 21 7.99 -2.70 -41.97
C THR A 21 6.87 -3.22 -41.08
N ILE A 22 6.27 -4.36 -41.39
CA ILE A 22 5.26 -5.00 -40.53
C ILE A 22 5.86 -5.41 -39.19
N ILE A 23 7.05 -6.02 -39.19
CA ILE A 23 7.75 -6.40 -37.95
C ILE A 23 8.07 -5.16 -37.11
N ALA A 24 8.59 -4.09 -37.73
CA ALA A 24 8.87 -2.84 -37.04
C ALA A 24 7.61 -2.20 -36.45
N LEU A 25 6.48 -2.24 -37.18
CA LEU A 25 5.19 -1.74 -36.69
C LEU A 25 4.72 -2.56 -35.49
N VAL A 26 4.75 -3.89 -35.57
CA VAL A 26 4.38 -4.79 -34.47
C VAL A 26 5.27 -4.56 -33.26
N LEU A 27 6.58 -4.42 -33.45
CA LEU A 27 7.52 -4.11 -32.37
C LEU A 27 7.24 -2.73 -31.76
N SER A 28 6.91 -1.72 -32.57
CA SER A 28 6.58 -0.38 -32.06
C SER A 28 5.29 -0.39 -31.22
N LEU A 29 4.26 -1.13 -31.68
CA LEU A 29 2.98 -1.28 -30.98
C LEU A 29 3.15 -2.08 -29.68
N ALA A 30 3.91 -3.17 -29.74
CA ALA A 30 4.24 -3.97 -28.55
C ALA A 30 5.03 -3.15 -27.53
N ASN A 31 6.01 -2.36 -27.97
CA ASN A 31 6.81 -1.49 -27.10
C ASN A 31 5.95 -0.38 -26.45
N HIS A 32 5.01 0.20 -27.19
CA HIS A 32 4.08 1.20 -26.67
C HIS A 32 3.15 0.58 -25.60
N GLN A 33 2.64 -0.63 -25.83
CA GLN A 33 1.83 -1.35 -24.85
C GLN A 33 2.60 -1.73 -23.57
N THR A 34 3.91 -2.04 -23.69
CA THR A 34 4.74 -2.35 -22.52
C THR A 34 5.13 -1.13 -21.69
N LEU A 35 5.21 0.05 -22.29
CA LEU A 35 5.52 1.30 -21.58
C LEU A 35 4.28 1.95 -20.95
N ASP A 36 3.10 1.73 -21.54
CA ASP A 36 1.83 2.33 -21.10
C ASP A 36 1.03 1.48 -20.10
N GLN A 37 1.59 0.43 -19.49
CA GLN A 37 0.92 -0.14 -18.31
C GLN A 37 1.22 0.77 -17.12
N PRO A 38 0.29 1.65 -16.68
CA PRO A 38 0.50 2.39 -15.46
C PRO A 38 0.71 1.35 -14.36
N TYR A 39 1.85 1.45 -13.67
CA TYR A 39 2.13 0.59 -12.53
C TYR A 39 0.90 0.54 -11.62
N SER A 40 0.48 -0.65 -11.22
CA SER A 40 -0.72 -0.76 -10.40
C SER A 40 -0.49 -0.03 -9.08
N THR A 41 -1.41 0.89 -8.74
CA THR A 41 -1.43 1.52 -7.42
C THR A 41 -1.57 0.43 -6.36
N GLN A 42 -0.79 0.54 -5.29
CA GLN A 42 -0.84 -0.34 -4.12
C GLN A 42 -1.36 0.44 -2.91
N TYR A 43 -1.83 -0.29 -1.90
CA TYR A 43 -2.43 0.28 -0.70
C TYR A 43 -1.81 -0.32 0.56
N GLY A 44 -1.93 0.39 1.68
CA GLY A 44 -1.58 -0.10 3.02
C GLY A 44 -2.41 0.60 4.08
N ILE A 45 -2.73 -0.12 5.16
CA ILE A 45 -3.57 0.38 6.24
C ILE A 45 -2.79 0.33 7.55
N VAL A 46 -2.87 1.43 8.32
CA VAL A 46 -2.34 1.48 9.69
C VAL A 46 -3.42 2.01 10.61
N PHE A 47 -3.70 1.26 11.68
CA PHE A 47 -4.39 1.78 12.86
C PHE A 47 -3.38 2.36 13.83
N ASP A 48 -3.54 3.63 14.18
CA ASP A 48 -2.92 4.25 15.33
C ASP A 48 -3.90 4.16 16.51
N ALA A 49 -3.63 3.23 17.43
CA ALA A 49 -4.43 3.01 18.62
C ALA A 49 -3.83 3.81 19.79
N GLY A 50 -4.12 5.11 19.76
CA GLY A 50 -3.78 6.08 20.79
C GLY A 50 -4.47 5.83 22.13
N SER A 51 -4.05 6.58 23.15
CA SER A 51 -4.66 6.51 24.49
C SER A 51 -6.08 7.09 24.54
N THR A 52 -6.34 8.15 23.76
CA THR A 52 -7.61 8.89 23.78
C THR A 52 -8.52 8.49 22.63
N HIS A 53 -7.97 8.16 21.46
CA HIS A 53 -8.73 7.80 20.28
C HIS A 53 -7.98 6.74 19.49
N THR A 54 -8.65 6.13 18.51
CA THR A 54 -8.02 5.27 17.51
C THR A 54 -8.35 5.82 16.13
N ALA A 55 -7.36 5.86 15.23
CA ALA A 55 -7.56 6.33 13.86
C ALA A 55 -7.03 5.29 12.87
N LEU A 56 -7.74 5.12 11.77
CA LEU A 56 -7.28 4.38 10.59
C LEU A 56 -6.69 5.36 9.58
N PHE A 57 -5.52 5.03 9.05
CA PHE A 57 -4.90 5.72 7.92
C PHE A 57 -4.76 4.74 6.76
N LEU A 58 -5.35 5.10 5.61
CA LEU A 58 -5.19 4.41 4.34
C LEU A 58 -4.16 5.15 3.50
N TYR A 59 -3.09 4.45 3.15
CA TYR A 59 -2.02 4.93 2.29
C TYR A 59 -2.11 4.31 0.91
N GLN A 60 -1.54 5.00 -0.08
CA GLN A 60 -1.37 4.51 -1.44
C GLN A 60 -0.01 4.92 -2.02
N TRP A 61 0.50 4.13 -2.96
CA TRP A 61 1.69 4.47 -3.75
C TRP A 61 1.61 3.82 -5.14
N GLN A 62 2.32 4.40 -6.10
CA GLN A 62 2.46 3.77 -7.41
C GLN A 62 3.38 2.55 -7.28
N GLY A 63 3.03 1.44 -7.96
CA GLY A 63 3.86 0.23 -8.00
C GLY A 63 5.23 0.45 -8.64
N SER A 64 5.43 1.56 -9.37
CA SER A 64 6.75 2.04 -9.80
C SER A 64 7.54 2.47 -8.59
N LYS A 65 8.64 1.78 -8.35
CA LYS A 65 9.56 2.12 -7.28
C LYS A 65 10.64 3.05 -7.82
N GLU A 66 10.76 4.26 -7.29
CA GLU A 66 12.00 5.03 -7.44
C GLU A 66 13.07 4.38 -6.54
N ASN A 67 14.17 3.87 -7.10
CA ASN A 67 15.23 3.19 -6.34
C ASN A 67 14.76 2.05 -5.41
N ASN A 68 13.80 1.23 -5.85
CA ASN A 68 13.14 0.18 -5.03
C ASN A 68 12.23 0.69 -3.88
N THR A 69 11.95 1.99 -3.81
CA THR A 69 11.00 2.61 -2.87
C THR A 69 9.88 3.36 -3.60
N GLY A 70 8.61 3.10 -3.28
CA GLY A 70 7.49 3.86 -3.83
C GLY A 70 7.28 5.18 -3.06
N ILE A 71 6.81 6.23 -3.73
CA ILE A 71 6.36 7.45 -3.05
C ILE A 71 4.96 7.19 -2.47
N VAL A 72 4.87 7.19 -1.13
CA VAL A 72 3.68 6.91 -0.34
C VAL A 72 2.96 8.20 -0.02
N SER A 73 1.64 8.21 -0.23
CA SER A 73 0.75 9.30 0.11
C SER A 73 -0.43 8.78 0.94
N GLN A 74 -0.95 9.60 1.85
CA GLN A 74 -2.19 9.28 2.55
C GLN A 74 -3.37 9.48 1.59
N LYS A 75 -4.15 8.43 1.37
CA LYS A 75 -5.37 8.47 0.56
C LYS A 75 -6.58 8.92 1.38
N GLN A 76 -6.72 8.40 2.59
CA GLN A 76 -7.89 8.64 3.44
C GLN A 76 -7.57 8.36 4.91
N SER A 77 -8.29 8.99 5.83
CA SER A 77 -8.31 8.65 7.25
C SER A 77 -9.74 8.43 7.76
N CYS A 78 -9.87 7.73 8.88
CA CYS A 78 -11.13 7.50 9.59
C CYS A 78 -10.87 7.47 11.09
N ASP A 79 -11.52 8.35 11.84
CA ASP A 79 -11.52 8.31 13.30
C ASP A 79 -12.53 7.27 13.78
N VAL A 80 -12.06 6.35 14.62
CA VAL A 80 -12.90 5.33 15.26
C VAL A 80 -13.77 6.02 16.30
N ASP A 81 -15.07 5.69 16.31
CA ASP A 81 -15.99 6.23 17.31
C ASP A 81 -15.62 5.70 18.71
N GLY A 82 -15.60 6.60 19.70
CA GLY A 82 -15.29 6.28 21.09
C GLY A 82 -13.82 6.49 21.47
N ASP A 83 -13.47 6.03 22.68
CA ASP A 83 -12.13 6.21 23.23
C ASP A 83 -11.13 5.19 22.67
N GLY A 84 -9.84 5.41 22.96
CA GLY A 84 -8.75 4.50 22.59
C GLY A 84 -8.98 3.07 23.09
N ILE A 85 -8.39 2.07 22.42
CA ILE A 85 -8.69 0.65 22.67
C ILE A 85 -8.43 0.21 24.12
N SER A 86 -7.54 0.89 24.86
CA SER A 86 -7.28 0.62 26.27
C SER A 86 -8.45 0.98 27.21
N SER A 87 -9.48 1.69 26.74
CA SER A 87 -10.68 2.04 27.52
C SER A 87 -11.65 0.85 27.70
N TYR A 88 -11.58 -0.15 26.82
CA TYR A 88 -12.52 -1.28 26.78
C TYR A 88 -12.19 -2.39 27.80
N VAL A 89 -11.56 -2.05 28.92
CA VAL A 89 -11.17 -2.99 29.99
C VAL A 89 -12.34 -3.82 30.53
N GLN A 90 -13.55 -3.25 30.57
CA GLN A 90 -14.73 -3.95 31.06
C GLN A 90 -15.41 -4.82 30.00
N LYS A 91 -15.12 -4.58 28.71
CA LYS A 91 -15.72 -5.30 27.58
C LYS A 91 -14.73 -5.40 26.41
N PRO A 92 -13.67 -6.23 26.52
CA PRO A 92 -12.64 -6.32 25.47
C PRO A 92 -13.17 -6.55 24.05
N PRO A 93 -14.23 -7.35 23.81
CA PRO A 93 -14.79 -7.52 22.46
C PRO A 93 -15.23 -6.20 21.80
N ALA A 94 -15.66 -5.21 22.60
CA ALA A 94 -16.08 -3.91 22.08
C ALA A 94 -14.91 -3.10 21.48
N ALA A 95 -13.66 -3.37 21.89
CA ALA A 95 -12.48 -2.77 21.24
C ALA A 95 -12.32 -3.24 19.80
N GLY A 96 -12.67 -4.50 19.52
CA GLY A 96 -12.71 -5.00 18.15
C GLY A 96 -13.89 -4.41 17.38
N GLU A 97 -15.09 -4.44 17.97
CA GLU A 97 -16.31 -3.91 17.35
C GLU A 97 -16.19 -2.44 16.92
N SER A 98 -15.50 -1.60 17.71
CA SER A 98 -15.31 -0.18 17.38
C SER A 98 -14.58 0.02 16.03
N LEU A 99 -13.66 -0.89 15.65
CA LEU A 99 -12.86 -0.76 14.43
C LEU A 99 -13.65 -0.99 13.14
N LYS A 100 -14.80 -1.69 13.22
CA LYS A 100 -15.54 -2.17 12.04
C LYS A 100 -15.93 -1.06 11.09
N LYS A 101 -16.43 0.07 11.61
CA LYS A 101 -16.83 1.23 10.80
C LYS A 101 -15.67 1.72 9.92
N CYS A 102 -14.47 1.87 10.48
CA CYS A 102 -13.32 2.32 9.71
C CYS A 102 -12.75 1.24 8.78
N LEU A 103 -12.84 -0.04 9.16
CA LEU A 103 -12.51 -1.15 8.28
C LEU A 103 -13.45 -1.21 7.06
N ASP A 104 -14.75 -0.94 7.23
CA ASP A 104 -15.72 -0.85 6.15
C ASP A 104 -15.41 0.32 5.20
N VAL A 105 -15.04 1.48 5.75
CA VAL A 105 -14.58 2.64 4.98
C VAL A 105 -13.36 2.28 4.13
N ALA A 106 -12.34 1.65 4.72
CA ALA A 106 -11.14 1.23 3.99
C ALA A 106 -11.48 0.20 2.90
N LYS A 107 -12.35 -0.77 3.20
CA LYS A 107 -12.78 -1.80 2.24
C LYS A 107 -13.51 -1.18 1.04
N ALA A 108 -14.34 -0.18 1.26
CA ALA A 108 -15.02 0.54 0.18
C ALA A 108 -14.05 1.38 -0.69
N ALA A 109 -12.97 1.87 -0.11
CA ALA A 109 -11.99 2.71 -0.80
C ALA A 109 -10.93 1.93 -1.61
N ILE A 110 -10.77 0.62 -1.36
CA ILE A 110 -9.77 -0.24 -1.99
C ILE A 110 -10.45 -1.14 -3.05
N PRO A 111 -9.96 -1.18 -4.30
CA PRO A 111 -10.46 -2.09 -5.32
C PRO A 111 -10.44 -3.54 -4.86
N GLU A 112 -11.52 -4.30 -5.13
CA GLU A 112 -11.71 -5.67 -4.64
C GLU A 112 -10.52 -6.60 -4.93
N GLY A 113 -9.95 -6.52 -6.14
CA GLY A 113 -8.79 -7.32 -6.54
C GLY A 113 -7.50 -7.04 -5.76
N GLN A 114 -7.44 -5.94 -5.00
CA GLN A 114 -6.27 -5.54 -4.21
C GLN A 114 -6.46 -5.67 -2.69
N GLN A 115 -7.69 -5.92 -2.22
CA GLN A 115 -7.98 -5.99 -0.78
C GLN A 115 -7.12 -7.06 -0.10
N LYS A 116 -7.08 -8.29 -0.66
CA LYS A 116 -6.35 -9.43 -0.07
C LYS A 116 -4.83 -9.23 0.02
N THR A 117 -4.27 -8.32 -0.76
CA THR A 117 -2.83 -8.01 -0.77
C THR A 117 -2.52 -6.72 -0.03
N THR A 118 -3.53 -5.99 0.45
CA THR A 118 -3.35 -4.73 1.19
C THR A 118 -2.98 -5.06 2.63
N PRO A 119 -1.75 -4.76 3.08
CA PRO A 119 -1.35 -5.04 4.44
C PRO A 119 -2.08 -4.12 5.42
N VAL A 120 -2.47 -4.67 6.57
CA VAL A 120 -3.05 -3.92 7.68
C VAL A 120 -2.29 -4.19 8.98
N TYR A 121 -1.93 -3.11 9.65
CA TYR A 121 -1.22 -3.10 10.93
C TYR A 121 -2.03 -2.34 11.99
N LEU A 122 -1.88 -2.72 13.26
CA LEU A 122 -2.34 -1.91 14.39
C LEU A 122 -1.18 -1.67 15.35
N GLY A 123 -0.83 -0.41 15.57
CA GLY A 123 0.14 0.02 16.56
C GLY A 123 -0.58 0.70 17.72
N ALA A 124 -0.53 0.10 18.90
CA ALA A 124 -1.04 0.71 20.12
C ALA A 124 0.06 1.41 20.90
N THR A 125 -0.23 2.58 21.46
CA THR A 125 0.80 3.45 22.07
C THR A 125 0.70 3.50 23.59
N ALA A 126 0.86 4.68 24.20
CA ALA A 126 1.01 4.86 25.64
C ALA A 126 -0.16 4.29 26.46
N GLY A 127 -1.41 4.36 25.96
CA GLY A 127 -2.58 3.85 26.67
C GLY A 127 -2.50 2.34 26.93
N MET A 128 -2.16 1.57 25.89
CA MET A 128 -1.96 0.12 26.02
C MET A 128 -0.68 -0.26 26.77
N ARG A 129 0.38 0.57 26.69
CA ARG A 129 1.58 0.39 27.53
C ARG A 129 1.22 0.47 29.01
N LEU A 130 0.47 1.50 29.41
CA LEU A 130 0.01 1.67 30.78
C LEU A 130 -0.88 0.51 31.22
N LEU A 131 -1.84 0.12 30.39
CA LEU A 131 -2.71 -1.03 30.68
C LEU A 131 -1.90 -2.32 30.84
N SER A 132 -0.92 -2.58 29.98
CA SER A 132 -0.09 -3.79 30.07
C SER A 132 0.74 -3.83 31.36
N LEU A 133 1.15 -2.68 31.91
CA LEU A 133 1.83 -2.61 33.20
C LEU A 133 0.89 -2.86 34.37
N GLN A 134 -0.37 -2.40 34.27
CA GLN A 134 -1.38 -2.57 35.32
C GLN A 134 -1.99 -3.99 35.31
N ASN A 135 -2.32 -4.50 34.13
CA ASN A 135 -2.93 -5.80 33.93
C ASN A 135 -2.62 -6.33 32.53
N LYS A 136 -1.53 -7.10 32.44
CA LYS A 136 -1.07 -7.69 31.18
C LYS A 136 -2.11 -8.60 30.51
N SER A 137 -2.81 -9.43 31.28
CA SER A 137 -3.83 -10.34 30.75
C SER A 137 -4.95 -9.58 30.04
N LEU A 138 -5.34 -8.44 30.61
CA LEU A 138 -6.39 -7.61 30.03
C LEU A 138 -5.92 -6.87 28.76
N ALA A 139 -4.70 -6.35 28.77
CA ALA A 139 -4.10 -5.78 27.55
C ALA A 139 -4.02 -6.83 26.43
N ASP A 140 -3.57 -8.05 26.74
CA ASP A 140 -3.48 -9.15 25.78
C ASP A 140 -4.88 -9.55 25.27
N SER A 141 -5.90 -9.58 26.14
CA SER A 141 -7.29 -9.85 25.74
C SER A 141 -7.84 -8.81 24.76
N ILE A 142 -7.54 -7.52 24.95
CA ILE A 142 -7.94 -6.46 24.02
C ILE A 142 -7.22 -6.64 22.66
N LEU A 143 -5.91 -6.93 22.67
CA LEU A 143 -5.15 -7.19 21.45
C LEU A 143 -5.69 -8.40 20.67
N VAL A 144 -6.17 -9.44 21.37
CA VAL A 144 -6.81 -10.61 20.74
C VAL A 144 -8.12 -10.22 20.05
N GLU A 145 -8.97 -9.41 20.69
CA GLU A 145 -10.26 -9.02 20.11
C GLU A 145 -10.13 -8.07 18.91
N VAL A 146 -9.18 -7.13 18.94
CA VAL A 146 -8.86 -6.32 17.75
C VAL A 146 -8.25 -7.16 16.63
N THR A 147 -7.36 -8.10 16.96
CA THR A 147 -6.77 -9.03 15.99
C THR A 147 -7.85 -9.84 15.29
N LYS A 148 -8.74 -10.47 16.06
CA LYS A 148 -9.86 -11.25 15.53
C LYS A 148 -10.75 -10.42 14.62
N THR A 149 -11.03 -9.17 14.99
CA THR A 149 -11.86 -8.30 14.15
C THR A 149 -11.17 -7.93 12.85
N ILE A 150 -9.91 -7.50 12.89
CA ILE A 150 -9.16 -7.14 11.67
C ILE A 150 -9.03 -8.35 10.74
N GLN A 151 -8.75 -9.55 11.27
CA GLN A 151 -8.66 -10.79 10.49
C GLN A 151 -9.99 -11.23 9.85
N SER A 152 -11.13 -10.69 10.30
CA SER A 152 -12.43 -10.95 9.67
C SER A 152 -12.64 -10.16 8.37
N TYR A 153 -11.77 -9.19 8.07
CA TYR A 153 -11.79 -8.39 6.84
C TYR A 153 -10.84 -8.97 5.78
N PRO A 154 -11.09 -8.69 4.48
CA PRO A 154 -10.33 -9.28 3.38
C PRO A 154 -8.98 -8.57 3.16
N PHE A 155 -8.24 -8.25 4.22
CA PHE A 155 -6.93 -7.61 4.18
C PHE A 155 -5.83 -8.57 4.63
N ASP A 156 -4.59 -8.25 4.26
CA ASP A 156 -3.40 -8.99 4.70
C ASP A 156 -3.00 -8.51 6.11
N PHE A 157 -3.54 -9.14 7.15
CA PHE A 157 -3.23 -8.76 8.53
C PHE A 157 -1.79 -9.11 8.91
N ARG A 158 -1.01 -8.09 9.28
CA ARG A 158 0.42 -8.21 9.58
C ARG A 158 0.75 -8.06 11.07
N GLY A 159 -0.22 -7.74 11.91
CA GLY A 159 -0.08 -7.76 13.36
C GLY A 159 -0.71 -6.57 14.08
N ALA A 160 -1.09 -6.81 15.34
CA ALA A 160 -1.52 -5.81 16.30
C ALA A 160 -0.56 -5.86 17.49
N ARG A 161 0.14 -4.77 17.79
CA ARG A 161 1.19 -4.75 18.82
C ARG A 161 1.23 -3.43 19.58
N ILE A 162 1.77 -3.49 20.80
CA ILE A 162 2.08 -2.30 21.59
C ILE A 162 3.47 -1.81 21.17
N LEU A 163 3.55 -0.56 20.68
CA LEU A 163 4.81 0.06 20.32
C LEU A 163 5.56 0.51 21.58
N SER A 164 6.88 0.35 21.55
CA SER A 164 7.75 1.04 22.51
C SER A 164 7.72 2.55 22.25
N GLY A 165 8.01 3.36 23.27
CA GLY A 165 8.12 4.81 23.08
C GLY A 165 9.21 5.21 22.09
N MET A 166 10.28 4.40 21.96
CA MET A 166 11.33 4.63 20.98
C MET A 166 10.85 4.37 19.56
N GLU A 167 10.08 3.31 19.32
CA GLU A 167 9.49 3.04 18.01
C GLU A 167 8.50 4.12 17.61
N GLU A 168 7.60 4.52 18.52
CA GLU A 168 6.63 5.60 18.31
C GLU A 168 7.34 6.92 17.92
N GLY A 169 8.39 7.30 18.66
CA GLY A 169 9.19 8.48 18.35
C GLY A 169 9.97 8.36 17.03
N ALA A 170 10.59 7.21 16.76
CA ALA A 170 11.37 6.99 15.55
C ALA A 170 10.49 6.99 14.29
N TYR A 171 9.32 6.34 14.32
CA TYR A 171 8.39 6.35 13.19
C TYR A 171 7.81 7.75 12.95
N GLY A 172 7.53 8.51 14.00
CA GLY A 172 7.15 9.92 13.88
C GLY A 172 8.25 10.76 13.20
N TRP A 173 9.50 10.59 13.63
CA TRP A 173 10.65 11.28 13.03
C TRP A 173 10.84 10.90 11.56
N ILE A 174 10.75 9.60 11.21
CA ILE A 174 10.82 9.13 9.82
C ILE A 174 9.70 9.76 8.99
N THR A 175 8.47 9.77 9.51
CA THR A 175 7.30 10.33 8.80
C THR A 175 7.50 11.81 8.48
N ILE A 176 7.95 12.62 9.45
CA ILE A 176 8.20 14.05 9.23
C ILE A 176 9.29 14.26 8.19
N ASN A 177 10.44 13.57 8.31
CA ASN A 177 11.55 13.76 7.37
C ASN A 177 11.23 13.20 5.97
N TYR A 178 10.37 12.19 5.89
CA TYR A 178 9.85 11.67 4.63
C TYR A 178 8.95 12.70 3.94
N LEU A 179 7.99 13.28 4.67
CA LEU A 179 7.06 14.28 4.13
C LEU A 179 7.75 15.59 3.77
N LEU A 180 8.85 15.93 4.46
CA LEU A 180 9.72 17.07 4.12
C LEU A 180 10.74 16.76 3.02
N GLU A 181 10.62 15.59 2.37
CA GLU A 181 11.52 15.09 1.31
C GLU A 181 13.01 15.06 1.71
N SER A 182 13.32 15.18 3.01
CA SER A 182 14.68 15.20 3.54
C SER A 182 15.35 13.83 3.44
N LEU A 183 14.56 12.78 3.21
CA LEU A 183 14.99 11.41 2.95
C LEU A 183 14.99 11.04 1.46
N ILE A 184 14.41 11.89 0.60
CA ILE A 184 14.29 11.63 -0.84
C ILE A 184 15.39 12.43 -1.55
N LYS A 185 16.35 11.72 -2.16
CA LYS A 185 17.34 12.38 -3.01
C LYS A 185 16.72 12.66 -4.37
N VAL A 186 16.15 13.85 -4.54
CA VAL A 186 15.71 14.33 -5.86
C VAL A 186 16.96 14.60 -6.70
N ASN A 187 17.19 13.79 -7.73
CA ASN A 187 18.18 14.12 -8.74
C ASN A 187 17.60 15.21 -9.64
N ASN A 188 18.08 16.45 -9.48
CA ASN A 188 17.63 17.66 -10.20
C ASN A 188 17.83 17.64 -11.74
N ASN A 189 18.03 16.48 -12.38
CA ASN A 189 18.33 16.34 -13.80
C ASN A 189 17.34 15.49 -14.60
N GLN A 190 16.18 15.14 -14.06
CA GLN A 190 15.12 14.50 -14.86
C GLN A 190 13.79 15.25 -14.68
N CYS A 191 13.54 16.17 -15.62
CA CYS A 191 12.18 16.56 -15.95
C CYS A 191 11.53 15.40 -16.71
N PHE A 192 10.38 14.92 -16.23
CA PHE A 192 9.44 14.13 -17.04
C PHE A 192 8.53 15.05 -17.84
#